data_AF-A0A7W7DDM9-F1
#
_entry.id   AF-A0A7W7DDM9-F1
#
_cell.length_a   1.000
_cell.length_b   1.000
_cell.length_c   1.000
_cell.angle_alpha   90.00
_cell.angle_beta   90.00
_cell.angle_gamma   90.00
#
_symmetry.space_group_name_H-M   'P 1'
#
loop_
_entity.id
_entity.type
_entity.pdbx_description
1 polymer ?
#
loop_
_entity_poly.entity_id
_entity_poly.type
_entity_poly.pdbx_seq_one_letter_code
_entity_poly.pdbx_strand_id
1 'polypeptide(L)'
;MEKRPDPPEPEELSFGEVSERTARLHAWILARRRALAVCAAATLLICAAAAGGWYLRDLSRRPLPPPDGPWPERYEIMAGLCSPLISDCGSGGDAAAKDPAAVRAAVQAATGAAAVRLVDPAGERPGKTVWTSRVLAGTHYAPSSDTVYLPVLVARLDRREDYARAVEQAGSVPGVSHVVPGTPDFWTGKADVEIRFCANGPDRLCTGVRDRSITEAQKRDIVDRLWAIEGVEKIYFEDRAHADKVAAHYAVNGTRFGDDRLLSLRSLEEAFYVRLTDRRAVKTIGETVKDMPGVHVVRALGPA
;
A
#
# COMPACT_ATOMS: atom_id res chain seq x y z
N MET A 1 -42.70 82.29 -36.83
CA MET A 1 -42.87 81.03 -37.58
C MET A 1 -41.49 80.58 -38.01
N GLU A 2 -40.91 79.70 -37.21
CA GLU A 2 -39.50 79.30 -37.27
C GLU A 2 -39.43 77.91 -37.93
N LYS A 3 -38.64 77.81 -39.00
CA LYS A 3 -38.60 76.66 -39.90
C LYS A 3 -37.77 75.55 -39.23
N ARG A 4 -38.42 74.47 -38.79
CA ARG A 4 -37.75 73.28 -38.24
C ARG A 4 -36.83 72.68 -39.32
N PRO A 5 -35.55 72.42 -39.01
CA PRO A 5 -34.65 71.70 -39.92
C PRO A 5 -35.06 70.23 -39.99
N ASP A 6 -35.09 69.68 -41.20
CA ASP A 6 -35.43 68.28 -41.47
C ASP A 6 -34.40 67.34 -40.83
N PRO A 7 -34.84 66.18 -40.30
CA PRO A 7 -33.93 65.18 -39.73
C PRO A 7 -33.02 64.61 -40.82
N PRO A 8 -31.73 64.35 -40.51
CA PRO A 8 -30.80 63.76 -41.47
C PRO A 8 -31.29 62.38 -41.89
N GLU A 9 -31.27 62.12 -43.21
CA GLU A 9 -31.60 60.82 -43.78
C GLU A 9 -30.70 59.73 -43.19
N PRO A 10 -31.25 58.55 -42.86
CA PRO A 10 -30.45 57.43 -42.37
C PRO A 10 -29.50 56.99 -43.50
N GLU A 11 -28.19 57.08 -43.27
CA GLU A 11 -27.18 56.43 -44.11
C GLU A 11 -27.49 54.92 -44.13
N GLU A 12 -28.12 54.45 -45.20
CA GLU A 12 -28.21 53.04 -45.52
C GLU A 12 -26.80 52.52 -45.72
N LEU A 13 -26.24 51.89 -44.69
CA LEU A 13 -25.07 51.02 -44.79
C LEU A 13 -25.42 49.91 -45.77
N SER A 14 -25.15 50.17 -47.05
CA SER A 14 -25.26 49.22 -48.13
C SER A 14 -24.30 48.07 -47.84
N PHE A 15 -24.82 46.97 -47.29
CA PHE A 15 -24.14 45.69 -47.16
C PHE A 15 -24.03 45.01 -48.54
N GLY A 16 -23.68 45.76 -49.58
CA GLY A 16 -23.37 45.27 -50.92
C GLY A 16 -22.00 44.59 -50.94
N GLU A 17 -21.79 43.56 -50.11
CA GLU A 17 -20.49 42.85 -50.08
C GLU A 17 -20.56 41.42 -49.53
N VAL A 18 -21.73 40.94 -49.09
CA VAL A 18 -21.84 39.57 -48.55
C VAL A 18 -21.77 38.52 -49.66
N SER A 19 -22.36 38.81 -50.83
CA SER A 19 -22.41 37.91 -52.00
C SER A 19 -21.04 37.73 -52.68
N GLU A 20 -20.28 38.80 -52.87
CA GLU A 20 -18.95 38.68 -53.46
C GLU A 20 -17.94 38.02 -52.52
N ARG A 21 -18.03 38.29 -51.21
CA ARG A 21 -17.18 37.63 -50.22
C ARG A 21 -17.40 36.12 -50.19
N THR A 22 -18.65 35.65 -50.27
CA THR A 22 -18.94 34.21 -50.28
C THR A 22 -18.47 33.53 -51.57
N ALA A 23 -18.63 34.17 -52.73
CA ALA A 23 -18.12 33.64 -54.01
C ALA A 23 -16.59 33.51 -54.03
N ARG A 24 -15.88 34.53 -53.53
CA ARG A 24 -14.40 34.50 -53.41
C ARG A 24 -13.94 33.44 -52.42
N LEU A 25 -14.63 33.27 -51.29
CA LEU A 25 -14.35 32.21 -50.30
C LEU A 25 -14.55 30.81 -50.90
N HIS A 26 -15.63 30.58 -51.64
CA HIS A 26 -15.88 29.29 -52.30
C HIS A 26 -14.80 28.94 -53.32
N ALA A 27 -14.42 29.88 -54.19
CA ALA A 27 -13.34 29.67 -55.16
C ALA A 27 -11.99 29.36 -54.47
N TRP A 28 -11.69 30.05 -53.37
CA TRP A 28 -10.48 29.82 -52.58
C TRP A 28 -10.48 28.44 -51.90
N ILE A 29 -11.60 28.04 -51.29
CA ILE A 29 -11.75 26.72 -50.66
C ILE A 29 -11.59 25.61 -51.69
N LEU A 30 -12.19 25.77 -52.88
CA LEU A 30 -12.05 24.80 -53.97
C LEU A 30 -10.60 24.68 -54.44
N ALA A 31 -9.91 25.81 -54.62
CA ALA A 31 -8.49 25.83 -55.00
C ALA A 31 -7.59 25.19 -53.93
N ARG A 32 -7.94 25.30 -52.64
CA ARG A 32 -7.14 24.78 -51.52
C ARG A 32 -7.68 23.50 -50.89
N ARG A 33 -8.71 22.87 -51.47
CA ARG A 33 -9.39 21.71 -50.89
C ARG A 33 -8.42 20.59 -50.51
N ARG A 34 -7.42 20.31 -51.35
CA ARG A 34 -6.39 19.29 -51.08
C ARG A 34 -5.52 19.67 -49.87
N ALA A 35 -5.04 20.91 -49.80
CA ALA A 35 -4.24 21.38 -48.67
C ALA A 35 -5.05 21.39 -47.37
N LEU A 36 -6.32 21.84 -47.41
CA LEU A 36 -7.22 21.81 -46.26
C LEU A 36 -7.50 20.37 -45.79
N ALA A 37 -7.71 19.43 -46.72
CA ALA A 37 -7.90 18.02 -46.38
C ALA A 37 -6.65 17.40 -45.76
N VAL A 38 -5.46 17.71 -46.28
CA VAL A 38 -4.18 17.26 -45.70
C VAL A 38 -3.99 17.84 -44.30
N CYS A 39 -4.24 19.14 -44.10
CA CYS A 39 -4.15 19.76 -42.77
C CYS A 39 -5.14 19.12 -41.79
N ALA A 40 -6.39 18.91 -42.21
CA ALA A 40 -7.40 18.25 -41.36
C ALA A 40 -6.98 16.83 -40.98
N ALA A 41 -6.48 16.04 -41.95
CA ALA A 41 -5.99 14.68 -41.71
C ALA A 41 -4.78 14.69 -40.76
N ALA A 42 -3.82 15.59 -40.95
CA ALA A 42 -2.65 15.72 -40.08
C ALA A 42 -3.05 16.10 -38.64
N THR A 43 -3.96 17.07 -38.46
CA THR A 43 -4.49 17.45 -37.15
C THR A 43 -5.19 16.28 -36.47
N LEU A 44 -6.03 15.52 -37.21
CA LEU A 44 -6.69 14.34 -36.65
C LEU A 44 -5.69 13.26 -36.22
N LEU A 45 -4.65 13.01 -36.99
CA LEU A 45 -3.59 12.05 -36.63
C LEU A 45 -2.83 12.50 -35.38
N ILE A 46 -2.48 13.78 -35.25
CA ILE A 46 -1.82 14.33 -34.07
C ILE A 46 -2.73 14.21 -32.84
N CYS A 47 -4.01 14.59 -32.96
CA CYS A 47 -4.97 14.45 -31.87
C CYS A 47 -5.17 12.99 -31.45
N ALA A 48 -5.26 12.06 -32.42
CA ALA A 48 -5.38 10.64 -32.14
C ALA A 48 -4.12 10.08 -31.46
N ALA A 49 -2.93 10.47 -31.91
CA ALA A 49 -1.65 10.08 -31.29
C ALA A 49 -1.51 10.66 -29.88
N ALA A 50 -1.92 11.91 -29.66
CA ALA A 50 -1.92 12.55 -28.34
C ALA A 50 -2.89 11.85 -27.38
N ALA A 51 -4.11 11.55 -27.84
CA ALA A 51 -5.10 10.81 -27.06
C ALA A 51 -4.63 9.39 -26.74
N GLY A 52 -4.06 8.68 -27.73
CA GLY A 52 -3.48 7.35 -27.55
C GLY A 52 -2.29 7.35 -26.59
N GLY A 53 -1.38 8.32 -26.73
CA GLY A 53 -0.23 8.49 -25.84
C GLY A 53 -0.65 8.82 -24.41
N TRP A 54 -1.67 9.68 -24.24
CA TRP A 54 -2.24 10.00 -22.93
C TRP A 54 -2.90 8.78 -22.29
N TYR A 55 -3.66 8.00 -23.06
CA TYR A 55 -4.30 6.78 -22.59
C TYR A 55 -3.28 5.71 -22.15
N LEU A 56 -2.23 5.48 -22.95
CA LEU A 56 -1.16 4.54 -22.58
C LEU A 56 -0.39 5.02 -21.34
N ARG A 57 -0.17 6.33 -21.20
CA ARG A 57 0.42 6.92 -20.00
C ARG A 57 -0.46 6.69 -18.77
N ASP A 58 -1.77 6.91 -18.88
CA ASP A 58 -2.72 6.63 -17.79
C ASP A 58 -2.67 5.15 -17.38
N LEU A 59 -2.72 4.23 -18.35
CA LEU A 59 -2.61 2.80 -18.09
C LEU A 59 -1.30 2.43 -17.39
N SER A 60 -0.17 3.00 -17.81
CA SER A 60 1.14 2.73 -17.19
C SER A 60 1.26 3.19 -15.74
N ARG A 61 0.39 4.11 -15.31
CA ARG A 61 0.35 4.66 -13.94
C ARG A 61 -0.65 3.96 -13.05
N ARG A 62 -1.44 3.03 -13.57
CA ARG A 62 -2.37 2.26 -12.73
C ARG A 62 -1.57 1.30 -11.85
N PRO A 63 -2.00 1.09 -10.60
CA PRO A 63 -1.43 0.03 -9.78
C PRO A 63 -1.54 -1.32 -10.50
N LEU A 64 -0.47 -2.09 -10.45
CA LEU A 64 -0.41 -3.45 -10.95
C LEU A 64 -1.13 -4.40 -9.99
N PRO A 65 -1.68 -5.53 -10.45
CA PRO A 65 -2.10 -6.59 -9.55
C PRO A 65 -0.89 -7.13 -8.78
N PRO A 66 -1.09 -7.84 -7.64
CA PRO A 66 0.00 -8.48 -6.94
C PRO A 66 0.79 -9.40 -7.88
N PRO A 67 2.13 -9.39 -7.81
CA PRO A 67 2.94 -10.16 -8.72
C PRO A 67 2.73 -11.66 -8.50
N ASP A 68 2.69 -12.42 -9.59
CA ASP A 68 2.84 -13.86 -9.50
C ASP A 68 4.24 -14.20 -8.97
N GLY A 69 4.37 -15.30 -8.24
CA GLY A 69 5.67 -15.72 -7.77
C GLY A 69 5.59 -16.85 -6.75
N PRO A 70 6.75 -17.42 -6.38
CA PRO A 70 6.78 -18.42 -5.34
C PRO A 70 6.27 -17.77 -4.05
N TRP A 71 5.25 -18.41 -3.49
CA TRP A 71 4.85 -18.16 -2.13
C TRP A 71 6.00 -18.52 -1.22
N PRO A 72 6.41 -17.67 -0.27
CA PRO A 72 7.53 -18.00 0.58
C PRO A 72 7.14 -19.22 1.42
N GLU A 73 8.11 -20.12 1.55
CA GLU A 73 7.88 -21.39 2.22
C GLU A 73 7.82 -21.19 3.73
N ARG A 74 6.92 -21.93 4.38
CA ARG A 74 6.72 -21.87 5.82
C ARG A 74 7.68 -22.80 6.54
N TYR A 75 8.84 -22.27 6.84
CA TYR A 75 9.84 -23.02 7.59
C TYR A 75 10.24 -22.32 8.88
N GLU A 76 9.51 -21.31 9.33
CA GLU A 76 9.89 -20.58 10.54
C GLU A 76 8.80 -20.67 11.61
N ILE A 77 9.22 -20.79 12.86
CA ILE A 77 8.41 -20.49 14.03
C ILE A 77 9.02 -19.28 14.74
N MET A 78 8.16 -18.48 15.37
CA MET A 78 8.56 -17.37 16.23
C MET A 78 8.08 -17.70 17.65
N ALA A 79 9.01 -17.89 18.56
CA ALA A 79 8.73 -18.10 19.98
C ALA A 79 8.94 -16.78 20.72
N GLY A 80 7.85 -16.18 21.21
CA GLY A 80 7.91 -14.99 22.05
C GLY A 80 8.45 -15.36 23.43
N LEU A 81 9.41 -14.59 23.93
CA LEU A 81 9.95 -14.82 25.26
C LEU A 81 9.01 -14.27 26.34
N CYS A 82 9.07 -14.86 27.54
CA CYS A 82 8.40 -14.32 28.71
C CYS A 82 8.98 -12.96 29.09
N SER A 83 8.13 -12.10 29.62
CA SER A 83 8.47 -10.74 30.03
C SER A 83 7.50 -10.32 31.12
N PRO A 84 7.91 -9.44 32.05
CA PRO A 84 7.02 -8.91 33.10
C PRO A 84 5.75 -8.23 32.56
N LEU A 85 5.72 -7.91 31.26
CA LEU A 85 4.59 -7.30 30.58
C LEU A 85 3.57 -8.32 30.04
N ILE A 86 3.90 -9.62 30.05
CA ILE A 86 2.99 -10.72 29.71
C ILE A 86 2.63 -11.46 31.00
N SER A 87 1.35 -11.44 31.38
CA SER A 87 0.83 -12.05 32.62
C SER A 87 0.81 -13.58 32.64
N ASP A 88 0.96 -14.22 31.48
CA ASP A 88 0.65 -15.65 31.31
C ASP A 88 1.88 -16.57 31.41
N CYS A 89 3.03 -16.01 31.75
CA CYS A 89 4.21 -16.79 32.07
C CYS A 89 4.11 -17.24 33.53
N GLY A 90 3.79 -18.51 33.76
CA GLY A 90 3.71 -19.10 35.11
C GLY A 90 4.96 -18.81 35.97
N SER A 91 4.90 -19.10 37.27
CA SER A 91 5.84 -18.64 38.32
C SER A 91 7.33 -19.01 38.19
N GLY A 92 7.79 -19.56 37.07
CA GLY A 92 9.21 -19.72 36.70
C GLY A 92 9.59 -19.19 35.31
N GLY A 93 8.64 -18.75 34.48
CA GLY A 93 8.88 -18.30 33.12
C GLY A 93 9.72 -17.02 33.05
N ASP A 94 9.47 -16.07 33.94
CA ASP A 94 10.23 -14.82 34.01
C ASP A 94 11.68 -15.02 34.48
N ALA A 95 11.94 -16.06 35.28
CA ALA A 95 13.30 -16.40 35.68
C ALA A 95 14.08 -17.05 34.53
N ALA A 96 13.44 -17.95 33.77
CA ALA A 96 14.04 -18.59 32.61
C ALA A 96 14.33 -17.58 31.47
N ALA A 97 13.43 -16.62 31.25
CA ALA A 97 13.61 -15.59 30.22
C ALA A 97 14.77 -14.61 30.50
N LYS A 98 15.32 -14.58 31.73
CA LYS A 98 16.53 -13.80 32.05
C LYS A 98 17.80 -14.36 31.42
N ASP A 99 17.78 -15.63 30.99
CA ASP A 99 18.85 -16.25 30.21
C ASP A 99 18.35 -16.62 28.79
N PRO A 100 18.27 -15.65 27.87
CA PRO A 100 17.80 -15.90 26.51
C PRO A 100 18.70 -16.87 25.73
N ALA A 101 19.95 -17.07 26.14
CA ALA A 101 20.84 -18.04 25.51
C ALA A 101 20.45 -19.48 25.89
N ALA A 102 20.10 -19.72 27.15
CA ALA A 102 19.56 -21.01 27.59
C ALA A 102 18.21 -21.32 26.95
N VAL A 103 17.27 -20.36 26.91
CA VAL A 103 15.97 -20.56 26.25
C VAL A 103 16.16 -20.85 24.76
N ARG A 104 17.07 -20.12 24.08
CA ARG A 104 17.42 -20.38 22.67
C ARG A 104 17.93 -21.81 22.45
N ALA A 105 18.85 -22.28 23.29
CA ALA A 105 19.39 -23.63 23.20
C ALA A 105 18.30 -24.69 23.44
N ALA A 106 17.40 -24.44 24.40
CA ALA A 106 16.27 -25.33 24.68
C ALA A 106 15.27 -25.38 23.51
N VAL A 107 14.90 -24.23 22.93
CA VAL A 107 14.05 -24.18 21.72
C VAL A 107 14.71 -24.90 20.55
N GLN A 108 16.02 -24.71 20.36
CA GLN A 108 16.77 -25.40 19.31
C GLN A 108 16.73 -26.93 19.50
N ALA A 109 17.02 -27.41 20.71
CA ALA A 109 16.99 -28.83 21.02
C ALA A 109 15.57 -29.43 20.90
N ALA A 110 14.55 -28.70 21.37
CA ALA A 110 13.17 -29.14 21.37
C ALA A 110 12.62 -29.29 19.94
N THR A 111 12.96 -28.35 19.05
CA THR A 111 12.43 -28.30 17.68
C THR A 111 13.25 -29.11 16.68
N GLY A 112 14.52 -29.39 17.01
CA GLY A 112 15.50 -29.93 16.05
C GLY A 112 15.90 -28.93 14.97
N ALA A 113 15.61 -27.64 15.15
CA ALA A 113 15.96 -26.61 14.18
C ALA A 113 17.49 -26.50 13.98
N ALA A 114 17.93 -26.40 12.72
CA ALA A 114 19.35 -26.23 12.41
C ALA A 114 19.93 -24.94 13.01
N ALA A 115 19.11 -23.89 13.11
CA ALA A 115 19.49 -22.63 13.73
C ALA A 115 18.29 -21.97 14.41
N VAL A 116 18.56 -21.39 15.59
CA VAL A 116 17.65 -20.48 16.30
C VAL A 116 18.38 -19.17 16.56
N ARG A 117 17.79 -18.07 16.10
CA ARG A 117 18.31 -16.71 16.30
C ARG A 117 17.41 -15.94 17.25
N LEU A 118 18.02 -15.16 18.14
CA LEU A 118 17.31 -14.16 18.91
C LEU A 118 17.16 -12.90 18.07
N VAL A 119 15.93 -12.48 17.86
CA VAL A 119 15.57 -11.20 17.28
C VAL A 119 15.21 -10.31 18.44
N ASP A 120 16.12 -9.42 18.80
CA ASP A 120 15.81 -8.34 19.73
C ASP A 120 15.29 -7.16 18.90
N PRO A 121 13.99 -6.88 18.92
CA PRO A 121 13.41 -5.77 18.17
C PRO A 121 13.86 -4.39 18.70
N ALA A 122 14.44 -4.29 19.90
CA ALA A 122 15.09 -3.07 20.37
C ALA A 122 16.45 -2.84 19.69
N GLY A 123 17.19 -3.92 19.41
CA GLY A 123 18.51 -3.89 18.76
C GLY A 123 18.45 -3.94 17.22
N GLU A 124 17.53 -4.71 16.65
CA GLU A 124 17.22 -4.77 15.21
C GLU A 124 16.30 -3.59 14.82
N ARG A 125 16.70 -2.37 15.16
CA ARG A 125 16.12 -1.14 14.58
C ARG A 125 16.85 -0.61 13.32
N PRO A 126 17.33 -1.41 12.33
CA PRO A 126 17.61 -0.82 11.03
C PRO A 126 16.27 -0.57 10.31
N GLY A 127 15.70 0.60 10.57
CA GLY A 127 14.83 1.35 9.66
C GLY A 127 13.51 0.71 9.19
N LYS A 128 12.86 -0.16 9.99
CA LYS A 128 11.39 -0.32 9.89
C LYS A 128 10.73 0.94 10.43
N THR A 129 10.78 2.01 9.65
CA THR A 129 10.04 3.22 9.95
C THR A 129 8.57 2.93 9.68
N VAL A 130 7.79 2.89 10.76
CA VAL A 130 6.34 2.83 10.71
C VAL A 130 5.84 4.25 10.90
N TRP A 131 5.09 4.76 9.93
CA TRP A 131 4.38 6.01 10.04
C TRP A 131 2.90 5.71 10.20
N THR A 132 2.37 6.12 11.34
CA THR A 132 0.93 6.08 11.60
C THR A 132 0.34 7.47 11.35
N SER A 133 -0.93 7.53 10.98
CA SER A 133 -1.62 8.82 10.79
C SER A 133 -1.77 9.58 12.12
N ARG A 134 -1.85 10.93 12.01
CA ARG A 134 -1.80 11.89 13.13
C ARG A 134 -2.85 11.68 14.24
N VAL A 135 -3.97 11.01 13.96
CA VAL A 135 -5.05 10.84 14.95
C VAL A 135 -4.71 9.76 15.99
N LEU A 136 -3.82 8.81 15.68
CA LEU A 136 -3.30 7.87 16.68
C LEU A 136 -2.40 8.55 17.71
N ALA A 137 -1.88 9.75 17.43
CA ALA A 137 -1.14 10.55 18.41
C ALA A 137 -2.05 11.25 19.44
N GLY A 138 -3.38 11.28 19.21
CA GLY A 138 -4.36 11.95 20.08
C GLY A 138 -5.32 11.00 20.80
N THR A 139 -5.37 9.72 20.43
CA THR A 139 -6.07 8.68 21.19
C THR A 139 -5.13 8.12 22.26
N HIS A 140 -5.64 7.74 23.43
CA HIS A 140 -4.86 7.03 24.48
C HIS A 140 -4.37 5.62 24.05
N TYR A 141 -4.44 5.31 22.76
CA TYR A 141 -3.63 4.25 22.19
C TYR A 141 -2.20 4.77 22.24
N ALA A 142 -1.41 4.27 23.19
CA ALA A 142 -0.01 4.61 23.32
C ALA A 142 0.61 4.60 21.90
N PRO A 143 1.42 5.63 21.55
CA PRO A 143 2.07 5.67 20.24
C PRO A 143 2.62 4.27 19.95
N SER A 144 2.47 3.75 18.73
CA SER A 144 2.90 2.38 18.40
C SER A 144 4.40 2.11 18.69
N SER A 145 5.16 3.12 19.12
CA SER A 145 6.44 2.99 19.81
C SER A 145 6.40 2.21 21.14
N ASP A 146 5.23 2.10 21.78
CA ASP A 146 4.98 1.32 22.99
C ASP A 146 4.27 -0.01 22.69
N THR A 147 4.13 -0.38 21.41
CA THR A 147 4.01 -1.80 21.08
C THR A 147 5.33 -2.40 21.51
N VAL A 148 5.34 -2.95 22.73
CA VAL A 148 6.51 -3.61 23.30
C VAL A 148 6.76 -4.81 22.41
N TYR A 149 7.61 -4.61 21.41
CA TYR A 149 8.13 -5.70 20.64
C TYR A 149 9.01 -6.47 21.62
N LEU A 150 8.52 -7.63 22.02
CA LEU A 150 9.26 -8.50 22.89
C LEU A 150 10.32 -9.24 22.06
N PRO A 151 11.48 -9.56 22.65
CA PRO A 151 12.44 -10.43 22.00
C PRO A 151 11.76 -11.73 21.57
N VAL A 152 11.98 -12.12 20.32
CA VAL A 152 11.45 -13.36 19.76
C VAL A 152 12.60 -14.25 19.31
N LEU A 153 12.49 -15.55 19.57
CA LEU A 153 13.36 -16.55 18.97
C LEU A 153 12.77 -16.99 17.64
N VAL A 154 13.53 -16.87 16.56
CA VAL A 154 13.15 -17.38 15.24
C VAL A 154 13.91 -18.66 14.99
N ALA A 155 13.18 -19.76 14.82
CA ALA A 155 13.73 -21.07 14.52
C ALA A 155 13.32 -21.53 13.12
N ARG A 156 14.30 -21.96 12.32
CA ARG A 156 14.05 -22.51 10.98
C ARG A 156 13.98 -24.04 11.01
N LEU A 157 12.88 -24.59 10.50
CA LEU A 157 12.60 -26.00 10.36
C LEU A 157 13.03 -26.48 8.97
N ASP A 158 13.47 -27.73 8.85
CA ASP A 158 13.86 -28.29 7.56
C ASP A 158 12.65 -28.73 6.71
N ARG A 159 11.53 -29.06 7.37
CA ARG A 159 10.34 -29.61 6.74
C ARG A 159 9.07 -28.99 7.31
N ARG A 160 8.06 -28.86 6.46
CA ARG A 160 6.77 -28.27 6.84
C ARG A 160 5.99 -29.19 7.78
N GLU A 161 6.13 -30.49 7.63
CA GLU A 161 5.41 -31.52 8.41
C GLU A 161 5.83 -31.51 9.88
N ASP A 162 7.04 -31.05 10.18
CA ASP A 162 7.56 -30.94 11.54
C ASP A 162 6.97 -29.73 12.29
N TYR A 163 6.24 -28.85 11.60
CA TYR A 163 5.75 -27.58 12.14
C TYR A 163 4.88 -27.74 13.40
N ALA A 164 3.84 -28.59 13.34
CA ALA A 164 2.91 -28.74 14.46
C ALA A 164 3.63 -29.25 15.73
N ARG A 165 4.50 -30.25 15.54
CA ARG A 165 5.34 -30.79 16.61
C ARG A 165 6.30 -29.72 17.17
N ALA A 166 6.95 -28.95 16.29
CA ALA A 166 7.88 -27.90 16.69
C ALA A 166 7.19 -26.78 17.50
N VAL A 167 5.97 -26.38 17.13
CA VAL A 167 5.18 -25.40 17.90
C VAL A 167 4.88 -25.90 19.31
N GLU A 168 4.38 -27.13 19.43
CA GLU A 168 4.07 -27.76 20.72
C GLU A 168 5.33 -27.89 21.61
N GLN A 169 6.42 -28.39 21.03
CA GLN A 169 7.69 -28.58 21.72
C GLN A 169 8.31 -27.25 22.17
N ALA A 170 8.34 -26.24 21.28
CA ALA A 170 8.86 -24.91 21.62
C ALA A 170 7.98 -24.20 22.66
N GLY A 171 6.65 -24.34 22.59
CA GLY A 171 5.73 -23.74 23.54
C GLY A 171 5.82 -24.35 24.95
N SER A 172 6.38 -25.55 25.07
CA SER A 172 6.64 -26.22 26.35
C SER A 172 7.97 -25.82 26.98
N VAL A 173 8.80 -25.02 26.30
CA VAL A 173 10.09 -24.58 26.83
C VAL A 173 9.91 -23.50 27.90
N PRO A 174 10.44 -23.66 29.12
CA PRO A 174 10.41 -22.62 30.14
C PRO A 174 11.02 -21.31 29.63
N GLY A 175 10.29 -20.20 29.79
CA GLY A 175 10.69 -18.88 29.30
C GLY A 175 10.12 -18.51 27.92
N VAL A 176 9.36 -19.39 27.28
CA VAL A 176 8.55 -19.09 26.10
C VAL A 176 7.12 -18.77 26.53
N SER A 177 6.57 -17.63 26.08
CA SER A 177 5.20 -17.21 26.38
C SER A 177 4.19 -17.72 25.35
N HIS A 178 4.57 -17.69 24.07
CA HIS A 178 3.75 -18.15 22.96
C HIS A 178 4.64 -18.55 21.80
N VAL A 179 4.13 -19.43 20.93
CA VAL A 179 4.78 -19.78 19.68
C VAL A 179 3.80 -19.58 18.55
N VAL A 180 4.22 -18.83 17.54
CA VAL A 180 3.42 -18.53 16.37
C VAL A 180 4.17 -18.92 15.10
N PRO A 181 3.46 -19.21 14.00
CA PRO A 181 4.11 -19.40 12.72
C PRO A 181 4.90 -18.16 12.33
N GLY A 182 6.17 -18.36 11.97
CA GLY A 182 6.92 -17.35 11.25
C GLY A 182 6.27 -17.18 9.89
N THR A 183 5.69 -16.01 9.66
CA THR A 183 5.09 -15.65 8.38
C THR A 183 6.09 -14.79 7.62
N PRO A 184 6.92 -15.38 6.75
CA PRO A 184 7.69 -14.57 5.83
C PRO A 184 6.70 -13.67 5.06
N ASP A 185 6.94 -12.37 5.07
CA ASP A 185 6.03 -11.45 4.41
C ASP A 185 6.08 -11.74 2.89
N PHE A 186 4.92 -12.04 2.27
CA PHE A 186 4.83 -12.34 0.83
C PHE A 186 5.48 -11.23 -0.01
N TRP A 187 5.41 -10.00 0.48
CA TRP A 187 5.92 -8.81 -0.19
C TRP A 187 7.41 -8.57 0.04
N THR A 188 8.07 -9.38 0.88
CA THR A 188 9.53 -9.34 1.07
C THR A 188 10.24 -9.51 -0.26
N GLY A 189 11.09 -8.54 -0.62
CA GLY A 189 11.84 -8.52 -1.87
C GLY A 189 11.01 -8.16 -3.12
N LYS A 190 9.69 -8.02 -2.99
CA LYS A 190 8.78 -7.61 -4.08
C LYS A 190 8.38 -6.15 -3.98
N ALA A 191 8.33 -5.62 -2.76
CA ALA A 191 8.08 -4.22 -2.46
C ALA A 191 8.96 -3.75 -1.30
N ASP A 192 9.09 -2.43 -1.20
CA ASP A 192 9.91 -1.74 -0.20
C ASP A 192 9.05 -0.94 0.79
N VAL A 193 7.81 -0.62 0.43
CA VAL A 193 6.85 0.09 1.29
C VAL A 193 5.48 -0.56 1.19
N GLU A 194 4.77 -0.63 2.29
CA GLU A 194 3.36 -0.96 2.36
C GLU A 194 2.56 0.22 2.90
N ILE A 195 1.41 0.48 2.29
CA ILE A 195 0.45 1.50 2.67
C ILE A 195 -0.89 0.79 2.85
N ARG A 196 -1.30 0.52 4.09
CA ARG A 196 -2.60 -0.10 4.37
C ARG A 196 -3.69 0.94 4.44
N PHE A 197 -4.86 0.56 3.95
CA PHE A 197 -6.02 1.42 3.99
C PHE A 197 -6.98 1.10 5.11
N CYS A 198 -7.76 2.12 5.41
CA CYS A 198 -8.92 1.99 6.25
C CYS A 198 -9.97 1.03 5.67
N ALA A 199 -10.41 0.09 6.50
CA ALA A 199 -11.50 -0.85 6.22
C ALA A 199 -12.69 -0.59 7.15
N ASN A 200 -13.92 -0.73 6.64
CA ASN A 200 -15.14 -0.65 7.44
C ASN A 200 -15.18 -1.79 8.48
N GLY A 201 -15.41 -1.45 9.76
CA GLY A 201 -15.72 -2.42 10.81
C GLY A 201 -15.84 -1.74 12.18
N PRO A 202 -16.69 -2.26 13.09
CA PRO A 202 -16.93 -1.65 14.41
C PRO A 202 -15.67 -1.60 15.30
N ASP A 203 -14.67 -2.42 15.01
CA ASP A 203 -13.49 -2.61 15.86
C ASP A 203 -12.18 -2.12 15.21
N ARG A 204 -12.27 -1.27 14.17
CA ARG A 204 -11.09 -0.89 13.37
C ARG A 204 -10.67 0.54 13.60
N LEU A 205 -9.39 0.68 13.98
CA LEU A 205 -8.72 1.93 14.28
C LEU A 205 -8.44 2.71 12.99
N CYS A 206 -9.50 3.23 12.40
CA CYS A 206 -9.39 4.25 11.39
C CYS A 206 -9.56 5.62 12.01
N THR A 207 -8.62 6.46 11.63
CA THR A 207 -8.38 7.72 12.29
C THR A 207 -9.30 8.80 11.73
N GLY A 208 -10.38 9.09 12.46
CA GLY A 208 -11.26 10.23 12.17
C GLY A 208 -12.72 9.91 12.42
N VAL A 209 -13.44 10.85 13.06
CA VAL A 209 -14.86 10.77 13.39
C VAL A 209 -15.67 10.22 12.20
N ARG A 210 -16.24 9.02 12.38
CA ARG A 210 -17.06 8.26 11.41
C ARG A 210 -16.25 7.62 10.27
N ASP A 211 -15.62 6.51 10.63
CA ASP A 211 -15.05 5.45 9.79
C ASP A 211 -15.73 5.30 8.44
N ARG A 212 -15.01 5.70 7.39
CA ARG A 212 -15.34 5.27 6.03
C ARG A 212 -14.13 4.57 5.46
N SER A 213 -14.36 3.40 4.89
CA SER A 213 -13.39 2.76 4.00
C SER A 213 -12.86 3.77 3.01
N ILE A 214 -11.59 3.61 2.64
CA ILE A 214 -11.00 4.42 1.58
C ILE A 214 -11.88 4.35 0.31
N THR A 215 -12.07 5.49 -0.34
CA THR A 215 -12.80 5.59 -1.60
C THR A 215 -11.85 5.42 -2.79
N GLU A 216 -12.38 5.02 -3.95
CA GLU A 216 -11.59 4.93 -5.18
C GLU A 216 -10.97 6.28 -5.61
N ALA A 217 -11.61 7.40 -5.26
CA ALA A 217 -11.02 8.73 -5.48
C ALA A 217 -9.78 8.93 -4.60
N GLN A 218 -9.85 8.61 -3.31
CA GLN A 218 -8.71 8.70 -2.40
C GLN A 218 -7.57 7.74 -2.80
N LYS A 219 -7.89 6.51 -3.24
CA LYS A 219 -6.87 5.59 -3.79
C LYS A 219 -6.14 6.21 -4.98
N ARG A 220 -6.86 6.83 -5.92
CA ARG A 220 -6.25 7.52 -7.07
C ARG A 220 -5.37 8.69 -6.63
N ASP A 221 -5.83 9.50 -5.68
CA ASP A 221 -5.04 10.61 -5.14
C ASP A 221 -3.72 10.11 -4.52
N ILE A 222 -3.75 8.99 -3.79
CA ILE A 222 -2.53 8.38 -3.23
C ILE A 222 -1.60 7.93 -4.36
N VAL A 223 -2.11 7.23 -5.37
CA VAL A 223 -1.31 6.77 -6.53
C VAL A 223 -0.65 7.95 -7.25
N ASP A 224 -1.39 9.03 -7.48
CA ASP A 224 -0.86 10.23 -8.14
C ASP A 224 0.26 10.88 -7.31
N ARG A 225 0.11 10.91 -5.99
CA ARG A 225 1.17 11.40 -5.07
C ARG A 225 2.40 10.50 -5.09
N LEU A 226 2.22 9.19 -5.12
CA LEU A 226 3.31 8.23 -5.19
C LEU A 226 4.09 8.37 -6.51
N TRP A 227 3.41 8.47 -7.65
CA TRP A 227 4.09 8.67 -8.95
C TRP A 227 4.77 10.03 -9.11
N ALA A 228 4.46 11.00 -8.25
CA ALA A 228 5.18 12.27 -8.20
C ALA A 228 6.52 12.18 -7.44
N ILE A 229 6.78 11.07 -6.72
CA ILE A 229 8.02 10.86 -5.97
C ILE A 229 9.05 10.20 -6.89
N GLU A 230 10.21 10.84 -7.02
CA GLU A 230 11.34 10.27 -7.73
C GLU A 230 11.80 8.95 -7.05
N GLY A 231 12.03 7.93 -7.86
CA GLY A 231 12.46 6.61 -7.37
C GLY A 231 11.34 5.60 -7.17
N VAL A 232 10.07 5.95 -7.38
CA VAL A 232 8.98 4.97 -7.44
C VAL A 232 9.03 4.20 -8.76
N GLU A 233 9.26 2.88 -8.69
CA GLU A 233 9.34 1.99 -9.85
C GLU A 233 7.97 1.40 -10.19
N LYS A 234 7.30 0.83 -9.19
CA LYS A 234 6.01 0.14 -9.35
C LYS A 234 5.14 0.36 -8.12
N ILE A 235 3.83 0.36 -8.35
CA ILE A 235 2.82 0.34 -7.31
C ILE A 235 1.97 -0.90 -7.57
N TYR A 236 1.88 -1.78 -6.59
CA TYR A 236 0.99 -2.92 -6.60
C TYR A 236 -0.22 -2.63 -5.73
N PHE A 237 -1.40 -3.11 -6.13
CA PHE A 237 -2.61 -3.06 -5.33
C PHE A 237 -2.98 -4.45 -4.85
N GLU A 238 -2.95 -4.64 -3.53
CA GLU A 238 -3.48 -5.83 -2.88
C GLU A 238 -4.95 -5.62 -2.55
N ASP A 239 -5.82 -6.35 -3.24
CA ASP A 239 -7.23 -6.44 -2.88
C ASP A 239 -7.46 -7.46 -1.76
N ARG A 240 -8.69 -7.49 -1.24
CA ARG A 240 -9.07 -8.42 -0.17
C ARG A 240 -8.98 -9.89 -0.56
N ALA A 241 -9.19 -10.22 -1.84
CA ALA A 241 -9.15 -11.60 -2.30
C ALA A 241 -7.71 -12.12 -2.31
N HIS A 242 -6.75 -11.30 -2.72
CA HIS A 242 -5.33 -11.61 -2.60
C HIS A 242 -4.89 -11.68 -1.14
N ALA A 243 -5.27 -10.70 -0.31
CA ALA A 243 -4.97 -10.74 1.13
C ALA A 243 -5.48 -12.03 1.80
N ASP A 244 -6.65 -12.54 1.40
CA ASP A 244 -7.17 -13.82 1.91
C ASP A 244 -6.34 -15.02 1.46
N LYS A 245 -5.89 -15.02 0.20
CA LYS A 245 -4.96 -16.04 -0.30
C LYS A 245 -3.65 -16.02 0.50
N VAL A 246 -3.13 -14.83 0.83
CA VAL A 246 -1.95 -14.68 1.69
C VAL A 246 -2.21 -15.22 3.09
N ALA A 247 -3.32 -14.85 3.71
CA ALA A 247 -3.68 -15.34 5.04
C ALA A 247 -3.88 -16.88 5.05
N ALA A 248 -4.58 -17.43 4.06
CA ALA A 248 -4.77 -18.88 3.89
C ALA A 248 -3.44 -19.60 3.62
N HIS A 249 -2.57 -19.00 2.82
CA HIS A 249 -1.21 -19.49 2.61
C HIS A 249 -0.39 -19.47 3.89
N TYR A 250 -0.81 -18.81 4.98
CA TYR A 250 -0.16 -18.89 6.31
C TYR A 250 -0.96 -19.60 7.42
N ALA A 251 -2.19 -20.04 7.17
CA ALA A 251 -3.01 -20.78 8.14
C ALA A 251 -2.45 -22.19 8.43
N VAL A 252 -2.31 -22.57 9.71
CA VAL A 252 -1.81 -23.89 10.13
C VAL A 252 -2.99 -24.73 10.59
N ASN A 253 -3.07 -26.00 10.15
CA ASN A 253 -4.15 -26.93 10.52
C ASN A 253 -5.58 -26.42 10.24
N GLY A 254 -5.74 -25.54 9.23
CA GLY A 254 -7.03 -24.91 8.93
C GLY A 254 -7.39 -23.75 9.86
N THR A 255 -6.72 -23.64 11.01
CA THR A 255 -6.81 -22.48 11.91
C THR A 255 -6.09 -21.31 11.26
N ARG A 256 -6.87 -20.32 10.82
CA ARG A 256 -6.30 -19.03 10.44
C ARG A 256 -5.68 -18.42 11.69
N PHE A 257 -4.57 -17.69 11.55
CA PHE A 257 -4.11 -16.83 12.64
C PHE A 257 -5.30 -16.01 13.15
N GLY A 258 -5.60 -16.08 14.45
CA GLY A 258 -6.70 -15.33 15.04
C GLY A 258 -8.11 -15.88 14.75
N ASP A 259 -8.30 -17.20 14.73
CA ASP A 259 -9.63 -17.85 14.73
C ASP A 259 -10.54 -17.35 15.88
N ASP A 260 -9.96 -16.67 16.88
CA ASP A 260 -10.66 -15.73 17.76
C ASP A 260 -11.14 -14.48 17.01
N ARG A 261 -12.09 -14.59 16.07
CA ARG A 261 -12.93 -13.50 15.50
C ARG A 261 -12.25 -12.24 14.92
N LEU A 262 -10.94 -12.07 15.07
CA LEU A 262 -10.20 -10.81 14.85
C LEU A 262 -9.73 -10.67 13.40
N LEU A 263 -9.69 -11.77 12.64
CA LEU A 263 -9.24 -11.79 11.24
C LEU A 263 -10.30 -12.40 10.28
N SER A 264 -11.54 -11.88 10.30
CA SER A 264 -12.52 -12.19 9.25
C SER A 264 -12.12 -11.61 7.88
N LEU A 265 -12.63 -12.14 6.76
CA LEU A 265 -12.43 -11.55 5.42
C LEU A 265 -12.77 -10.05 5.32
N ARG A 266 -13.78 -9.61 6.10
CA ARG A 266 -14.18 -8.20 6.21
C ARG A 266 -13.11 -7.32 6.85
N SER A 267 -12.16 -7.97 7.50
CA SER A 267 -11.08 -7.44 8.29
C SER A 267 -9.73 -7.58 7.55
N LEU A 268 -9.73 -8.00 6.28
CA LEU A 268 -8.54 -7.88 5.46
C LEU A 268 -8.50 -6.48 4.86
N GLU A 269 -7.44 -5.76 5.16
CA GLU A 269 -7.19 -4.40 4.66
C GLU A 269 -6.70 -4.51 3.22
N GLU A 270 -7.21 -3.66 2.36
CA GLU A 270 -6.58 -3.42 1.07
C GLU A 270 -5.32 -2.58 1.29
N ALA A 271 -4.32 -2.74 0.44
CA ALA A 271 -3.07 -2.02 0.58
C ALA A 271 -2.43 -1.70 -0.77
N PHE A 272 -1.62 -0.63 -0.80
CA PHE A 272 -0.61 -0.46 -1.83
C PHE A 272 0.74 -0.99 -1.35
N TYR A 273 1.44 -1.65 -2.25
CA TYR A 273 2.83 -2.05 -2.07
C TYR A 273 3.69 -1.36 -3.12
N VAL A 274 4.69 -0.61 -2.68
CA VAL A 274 5.51 0.24 -3.56
C VAL A 274 6.90 -0.35 -3.68
N ARG A 275 7.34 -0.59 -4.92
CA ARG A 275 8.71 -0.94 -5.26
C ARG A 275 9.48 0.33 -5.63
N LEU A 276 10.69 0.45 -5.11
CA LEU A 276 11.54 1.61 -5.31
C LEU A 276 12.81 1.24 -6.07
N THR A 277 13.26 2.12 -6.95
CA THR A 277 14.62 2.06 -7.51
C THR A 277 15.65 2.59 -6.52
N ASP A 278 15.26 3.50 -5.62
CA ASP A 278 16.08 4.01 -4.51
C ASP A 278 15.30 3.93 -3.18
N ARG A 279 15.78 3.08 -2.25
CA ARG A 279 15.17 2.91 -0.91
C ARG A 279 15.25 4.16 -0.04
N ARG A 280 16.04 5.18 -0.39
CA ARG A 280 16.03 6.48 0.31
C ARG A 280 14.66 7.18 0.21
N ALA A 281 13.86 6.87 -0.81
CA ALA A 281 12.53 7.44 -1.00
C ALA A 281 11.47 6.93 0.01
N VAL A 282 11.74 5.88 0.78
CA VAL A 282 10.80 5.32 1.79
C VAL A 282 10.34 6.41 2.78
N LYS A 283 11.27 7.24 3.27
CA LYS A 283 10.95 8.33 4.20
C LYS A 283 10.02 9.38 3.56
N THR A 284 10.34 9.80 2.35
CA THR A 284 9.54 10.76 1.59
C THR A 284 8.12 10.23 1.37
N ILE A 285 7.97 8.95 1.03
CA ILE A 285 6.64 8.31 0.89
C ILE A 285 5.88 8.38 2.21
N GLY A 286 6.49 7.92 3.31
CA GLY A 286 5.88 7.97 4.63
C GLY A 286 5.38 9.36 5.02
N GLU A 287 6.21 10.38 4.85
CA GLU A 287 5.84 11.78 5.12
C GLU A 287 4.75 12.32 4.19
N THR A 288 4.73 11.87 2.94
CA THR A 288 3.77 12.34 1.92
C THR A 288 2.36 11.77 2.15
N VAL A 289 2.25 10.48 2.48
CA VAL A 289 0.95 9.77 2.42
C VAL A 289 0.35 9.43 3.78
N LYS A 290 1.12 9.42 4.88
CA LYS A 290 0.62 9.00 6.20
C LYS A 290 -0.58 9.80 6.73
N ASP A 291 -0.69 11.07 6.33
CA ASP A 291 -1.75 11.98 6.77
C ASP A 291 -2.89 12.07 5.73
N MET A 292 -2.83 11.30 4.64
CA MET A 292 -3.89 11.30 3.61
C MET A 292 -5.15 10.57 4.09
N PRO A 293 -6.35 11.04 3.71
CA PRO A 293 -7.61 10.37 4.04
C PRO A 293 -7.65 8.92 3.57
N GLY A 294 -8.02 8.01 4.47
CA GLY A 294 -8.13 6.58 4.19
C GLY A 294 -6.84 5.77 4.35
N VAL A 295 -5.71 6.41 4.69
CA VAL A 295 -4.47 5.72 5.04
C VAL A 295 -4.46 5.35 6.53
N HIS A 296 -4.26 4.06 6.82
CA HIS A 296 -4.19 3.53 8.18
C HIS A 296 -2.73 3.52 8.66
N VAL A 297 -1.84 2.86 7.91
CA VAL A 297 -0.43 2.74 8.26
C VAL A 297 0.44 2.75 7.01
N VAL A 298 1.62 3.34 7.12
CA VAL A 298 2.70 3.23 6.14
C VAL A 298 3.89 2.57 6.82
N ARG A 299 4.46 1.53 6.23
CA ARG A 299 5.65 0.86 6.78
C ARG A 299 6.66 0.48 5.71
N ALA A 300 7.94 0.56 6.06
CA ALA A 300 9.00 -0.02 5.25
C ALA A 300 8.97 -1.56 5.31
N LEU A 301 9.29 -2.20 4.18
CA LEU A 301 9.41 -3.65 4.02
C LEU A 301 10.87 -4.06 3.81
N GLY A 302 11.27 -5.15 4.46
CA GLY A 302 12.66 -5.65 4.44
C GLY A 302 13.63 -4.82 5.32
N PRO A 303 14.92 -5.22 5.36
CA PRO A 303 15.95 -4.49 6.09
C PRO A 303 16.21 -3.12 5.44
N ALA A 304 16.48 -2.10 6.26
CA ALA A 304 16.83 -0.75 5.79
C ALA A 304 18.19 -0.68 5.10
#